data_AF-A0A166C4W0-F1
#
_entry.id   AF-A0A166C4W0-F1
#
_cell.length_a   1.000
_cell.length_b   1.000
_cell.length_c   1.000
_cell.angle_alpha   90.00
_cell.angle_beta   90.00
_cell.angle_gamma   90.00
#
_symmetry.space_group_name_H-M   'P 1'
#
loop_
_entity.id
_entity.type
_entity.pdbx_description
1 polymer ?
#
loop_
_entity_poly.entity_id
_entity_poly.type
_entity_poly.pdbx_seq_one_letter_code
_entity_poly.pdbx_strand_id
1 'polypeptide(L)'
;VKLLVIDVLADLFSEDGKTTTAQLAERSRSLGEISAALHTLAAQHGLAVVVLNRVVDVFEYTAARGTAYELVYAEQAKLFSSGNSLPAEQRKKAALGLVWANQVNARIMLTRTNRRRMVEGAGPKRQKVSAESGRSPANVASDDDILIRRLSVLFSSVSPPSSTDFIVTQRG
;
A
#
# COMPACT_ATOMS: atom_id res chain seq x y z
N VAL A 1 25.93 1.84 -8.72
CA VAL A 1 24.49 1.97 -8.35
C VAL A 1 24.31 1.47 -6.93
N LYS A 2 23.56 2.17 -6.07
CA LYS A 2 23.31 1.76 -4.66
C LYS A 2 21.86 1.38 -4.37
N LEU A 3 20.96 1.69 -5.31
CA LEU A 3 19.54 1.45 -5.20
C LEU A 3 19.01 1.01 -6.57
N LEU A 4 18.27 -0.09 -6.59
CA LEU A 4 17.49 -0.56 -7.72
C LEU A 4 16.01 -0.39 -7.37
N VAL A 5 15.26 0.35 -8.18
CA VAL A 5 13.81 0.50 -8.02
C VAL A 5 13.11 -0.19 -9.18
N ILE A 6 12.15 -1.05 -8.86
CA ILE A 6 11.33 -1.77 -9.85
C ILE A 6 9.88 -1.29 -9.69
N ASP A 7 9.38 -0.64 -10.74
CA ASP A 7 8.00 -0.13 -10.85
C ASP A 7 7.33 -0.81 -12.07
N VAL A 8 6.23 -1.56 -12.02
CA VAL A 8 5.48 -2.26 -10.95
C VAL A 8 5.58 -3.77 -11.26
N LEU A 9 6.15 -4.60 -10.38
CA LEU A 9 6.33 -6.04 -10.67
C LEU A 9 5.01 -6.81 -10.83
N ALA A 10 3.94 -6.35 -10.19
CA ALA A 10 2.63 -7.02 -10.22
C ALA A 10 1.98 -7.06 -11.60
N ASP A 11 2.36 -6.16 -12.50
CA ASP A 11 1.75 -6.04 -13.82
C ASP A 11 2.13 -7.21 -14.73
N LEU A 12 3.32 -7.78 -14.52
CA LEU A 12 3.78 -8.98 -15.21
C LEU A 12 2.90 -10.21 -14.93
N PHE A 13 2.18 -10.22 -13.81
CA PHE A 13 1.36 -11.35 -13.36
C PHE A 13 -0.14 -11.05 -13.37
N SER A 14 -0.54 -9.95 -14.00
CA SER A 14 -1.94 -9.58 -14.14
C SER A 14 -2.50 -10.19 -15.41
N GLU A 15 -3.10 -11.37 -15.31
CA GLU A 15 -3.83 -11.99 -16.41
C GLU A 15 -5.33 -11.68 -16.29
N ASP A 16 -5.94 -11.21 -17.38
CA ASP A 16 -7.37 -10.96 -17.48
C ASP A 16 -8.12 -12.30 -17.63
N GLY A 17 -8.48 -12.93 -16.51
CA GLY A 17 -9.27 -14.15 -16.57
C GLY A 17 -9.37 -14.95 -15.26
N LYS A 18 -10.06 -16.09 -15.33
CA LYS A 18 -10.11 -17.07 -14.22
C LYS A 18 -8.75 -17.77 -14.13
N THR A 19 -7.96 -17.42 -13.13
CA THR A 19 -6.67 -18.05 -12.88
C THR A 19 -6.86 -19.51 -12.49
N THR A 20 -6.21 -20.41 -13.24
CA THR A 20 -6.15 -21.84 -12.93
C THR A 20 -5.10 -22.13 -11.85
N THR A 21 -5.19 -23.30 -11.21
CA THR A 21 -4.19 -23.75 -10.23
C THR A 21 -2.79 -23.90 -10.84
N ALA A 22 -2.71 -24.32 -12.10
CA ALA A 22 -1.46 -24.42 -12.85
C ALA A 22 -0.80 -23.04 -13.02
N GLN A 23 -1.57 -22.02 -13.41
CA GLN A 23 -1.09 -20.63 -13.53
C GLN A 23 -0.64 -20.07 -12.18
N LEU A 24 -1.32 -20.39 -11.07
CA LEU A 24 -0.89 -20.00 -9.73
C LEU A 24 0.46 -20.64 -9.34
N ALA A 25 0.67 -21.91 -9.70
CA ALA A 25 1.93 -22.61 -9.43
C ALA A 25 3.09 -22.02 -10.25
N GLU A 26 2.86 -21.77 -11.54
CA GLU A 26 3.83 -21.14 -12.44
C GLU A 26 4.19 -19.71 -12.00
N ARG A 27 3.18 -18.92 -11.63
CA ARG A 27 3.35 -17.59 -11.02
C ARG A 27 4.21 -17.68 -9.76
N SER A 28 3.95 -18.65 -8.89
CA SER A 28 4.70 -18.82 -7.65
C SER A 28 6.17 -19.18 -7.90
N ARG A 29 6.43 -20.04 -8.89
CA ARG A 29 7.80 -20.38 -9.34
C ARG A 29 8.51 -19.14 -9.87
N SER A 30 7.88 -18.41 -10.78
CA SER A 30 8.45 -17.20 -11.39
C SER A 30 8.79 -16.14 -10.35
N LEU A 31 7.91 -15.92 -9.35
CA LEU A 31 8.19 -15.01 -8.23
C LEU A 31 9.38 -15.46 -7.39
N GLY A 32 9.54 -16.77 -7.18
CA GLY A 32 10.69 -17.34 -6.48
C GLY A 32 12.00 -17.11 -7.24
N GLU A 33 12.00 -17.36 -8.54
CA GLU A 33 13.18 -17.16 -9.40
C GLU A 33 13.59 -15.68 -9.46
N ILE A 34 12.62 -14.77 -9.65
CA ILE A 34 12.85 -13.33 -9.64
C ILE A 34 13.41 -12.88 -8.29
N SER A 35 12.83 -13.35 -7.18
CA SER A 35 13.34 -13.05 -5.83
C SER A 35 14.80 -13.49 -5.67
N ALA A 36 15.12 -14.74 -6.03
CA ALA A 36 16.46 -15.28 -5.90
C ALA A 36 17.48 -14.48 -6.74
N ALA A 37 17.12 -14.09 -7.95
CA ALA A 37 17.95 -13.24 -8.80
C ALA A 37 18.18 -11.85 -8.18
N LEU A 38 17.14 -11.22 -7.63
CA LEU A 38 17.24 -9.91 -6.98
C LEU A 38 18.10 -9.97 -5.71
N HIS A 39 17.97 -11.01 -4.89
CA HIS A 39 18.84 -11.23 -3.72
C HIS A 39 20.30 -11.44 -4.12
N THR A 40 20.54 -12.23 -5.16
CA THR A 40 21.89 -12.46 -5.70
C THR A 40 22.52 -11.14 -6.15
N LEU A 41 21.76 -10.33 -6.90
CA LEU A 41 22.21 -9.03 -7.39
C LEU A 41 22.44 -8.03 -6.25
N ALA A 42 21.56 -8.01 -5.24
CA ALA A 42 21.71 -7.19 -4.05
C ALA A 42 22.99 -7.55 -3.26
N ALA A 43 23.24 -8.85 -3.06
CA ALA A 43 24.41 -9.34 -2.34
C ALA A 43 25.72 -9.10 -3.11
N GLN A 44 25.74 -9.39 -4.42
CA GLN A 44 26.93 -9.22 -5.25
C GLN A 44 27.36 -7.76 -5.37
N HIS A 45 26.41 -6.83 -5.47
CA HIS A 45 26.70 -5.42 -5.71
C HIS A 45 26.54 -4.52 -4.46
N GLY A 46 26.09 -5.08 -3.34
CA GLY A 46 25.84 -4.33 -2.11
C GLY A 46 24.84 -3.19 -2.32
N LEU A 47 23.73 -3.47 -2.98
CA LEU A 47 22.67 -2.50 -3.29
C LEU A 47 21.36 -2.82 -2.60
N ALA A 48 20.53 -1.80 -2.40
CA ALA A 48 19.15 -1.97 -1.95
C ALA A 48 18.22 -2.19 -3.14
N VAL A 49 17.24 -3.10 -3.01
CA VAL A 49 16.20 -3.32 -4.01
C VAL A 49 14.85 -2.88 -3.42
N VAL A 50 14.16 -1.98 -4.12
CA VAL A 50 12.81 -1.54 -3.77
C VAL A 50 11.87 -1.96 -4.89
N VAL A 51 10.87 -2.76 -4.55
CA VAL A 51 9.85 -3.23 -5.50
C VAL A 51 8.52 -2.59 -5.17
N LEU A 52 7.98 -1.85 -6.14
CA LEU A 52 6.63 -1.28 -6.05
C LEU A 52 5.61 -2.35 -6.45
N ASN A 53 4.55 -2.42 -5.65
CA ASN A 53 3.50 -3.42 -5.79
C ASN A 53 2.13 -2.75 -5.72
N ARG A 54 1.21 -3.20 -6.58
CA ARG A 54 -0.18 -2.78 -6.52
C ARG A 54 -0.92 -3.44 -5.37
N VAL A 55 -2.02 -2.79 -4.99
CA VAL A 55 -2.99 -3.34 -4.05
C VAL A 55 -4.23 -3.81 -4.79
N VAL A 56 -4.80 -4.92 -4.34
CA VAL A 56 -6.09 -5.46 -4.81
C VAL A 56 -7.10 -5.40 -3.67
N ASP A 57 -8.36 -5.28 -4.02
CA ASP A 57 -9.46 -5.30 -3.05
C ASP A 57 -9.63 -6.68 -2.42
N VAL A 58 -9.91 -6.69 -1.13
CA VAL A 58 -10.29 -7.88 -0.37
C VAL A 58 -11.80 -7.84 -0.22
N PHE A 59 -12.47 -8.83 -0.80
CA PHE A 59 -13.88 -9.07 -0.55
C PHE A 59 -14.00 -9.96 0.69
N GLU A 60 -14.80 -9.54 1.66
CA GLU A 60 -15.14 -10.38 2.80
C GLU A 60 -16.00 -11.54 2.29
N TYR A 61 -15.45 -12.75 2.35
CA TYR A 61 -16.26 -13.94 2.19
C TYR A 61 -16.99 -14.12 3.52
N THR A 62 -18.29 -13.84 3.54
CA THR A 62 -19.16 -14.35 4.60
C THR A 62 -19.06 -15.86 4.53
N ALA A 63 -18.26 -16.46 5.43
CA ALA A 63 -18.12 -17.90 5.50
C ALA A 63 -19.52 -18.49 5.61
N ALA A 64 -19.94 -19.24 4.59
CA ALA A 64 -21.09 -20.10 4.73
C ALA A 64 -20.81 -20.98 5.95
N ARG A 65 -21.68 -20.90 6.97
CA ARG A 65 -21.56 -21.61 8.25
C ARG A 65 -21.22 -23.08 7.97
N GLY A 66 -19.95 -23.48 8.03
CA GLY A 66 -19.57 -24.87 7.71
C GLY A 66 -18.09 -25.16 7.44
N THR A 67 -17.28 -24.22 6.93
CA THR A 67 -15.85 -24.48 6.64
C THR A 67 -14.92 -23.95 7.72
N ALA A 68 -14.95 -24.57 8.90
CA ALA A 68 -14.15 -24.17 10.07
C ALA A 68 -12.63 -24.20 9.85
N TYR A 69 -12.13 -24.83 8.77
CA TYR A 69 -10.71 -25.11 8.57
C TYR A 69 -9.99 -24.17 7.58
N GLU A 70 -10.74 -23.42 6.75
CA GLU A 70 -10.15 -22.48 5.77
C GLU A 70 -9.73 -21.14 6.40
N LEU A 71 -10.33 -20.82 7.55
CA LEU A 71 -10.12 -19.56 8.29
C LEU A 71 -8.66 -19.37 8.72
N VAL A 72 -7.94 -20.44 9.08
CA VAL A 72 -6.60 -20.33 9.66
C VAL A 72 -5.59 -19.72 8.69
N TYR A 73 -5.57 -20.18 7.43
CA TYR A 73 -4.61 -19.69 6.45
C TYR A 73 -4.96 -18.27 5.96
N ALA A 74 -6.25 -18.01 5.73
CA ALA A 74 -6.72 -16.69 5.32
C ALA A 74 -6.44 -15.62 6.38
N GLU A 75 -6.60 -15.95 7.66
CA GLU A 75 -6.29 -15.08 8.79
C GLU A 75 -4.79 -14.80 8.90
N GLN A 76 -3.95 -15.83 8.81
CA GLN A 76 -2.49 -15.67 8.84
C GLN A 76 -1.98 -14.82 7.68
N ALA A 77 -2.51 -15.01 6.47
CA ALA A 77 -2.09 -14.26 5.29
C ALA A 77 -2.37 -12.75 5.42
N LYS A 78 -3.39 -12.34 6.20
CA LYS A 78 -3.70 -10.92 6.45
C LYS A 78 -2.56 -10.20 7.15
N LEU A 79 -1.87 -10.88 8.10
CA LEU A 79 -0.76 -10.30 8.86
C LEU A 79 0.40 -9.84 7.97
N PHE A 80 0.57 -10.46 6.80
CA PHE A 80 1.65 -10.17 5.88
C PHE A 80 1.22 -9.37 4.65
N SER A 81 -0.09 -9.24 4.41
CA SER A 81 -0.63 -8.71 3.15
C SER A 81 -1.43 -7.42 3.30
N SER A 82 -1.91 -7.10 4.51
CA SER A 82 -2.80 -5.96 4.78
C SER A 82 -2.32 -5.16 5.99
N GLY A 83 -2.55 -3.85 5.96
CA GLY A 83 -2.31 -2.98 7.11
C GLY A 83 -3.44 -3.02 8.12
N ASN A 84 -3.11 -2.78 9.39
CA ASN A 84 -4.05 -2.69 10.51
C ASN A 84 -4.07 -1.31 11.17
N SER A 85 -3.30 -0.35 10.65
CA SER A 85 -3.15 0.98 11.26
C SER A 85 -4.35 1.89 10.99
N LEU A 86 -5.10 1.61 9.92
CA LEU A 86 -6.31 2.30 9.52
C LEU A 86 -7.38 1.30 9.06
N PRO A 87 -8.67 1.54 9.32
CA PRO A 87 -9.74 0.65 8.87
C PRO A 87 -9.76 0.43 7.35
N ALA A 88 -9.35 1.43 6.56
CA ALA A 88 -9.30 1.34 5.11
C ALA A 88 -8.23 0.38 4.59
N GLU A 89 -7.18 0.10 5.37
CA GLU A 89 -6.08 -0.78 4.95
C GLU A 89 -6.49 -2.25 4.92
N GLN A 90 -7.39 -2.66 5.82
CA GLN A 90 -7.83 -4.05 5.95
C GLN A 90 -8.62 -4.55 4.73
N ARG A 91 -9.17 -3.63 3.94
CA ARG A 91 -9.90 -3.94 2.69
C ARG A 91 -8.99 -4.06 1.47
N LYS A 92 -7.68 -3.87 1.65
CA LYS A 92 -6.69 -3.95 0.57
C LYS A 92 -5.65 -5.01 0.92
N LYS A 93 -5.20 -5.76 -0.07
CA LYS A 93 -4.06 -6.68 0.06
C LYS A 93 -3.05 -6.47 -1.07
N ALA A 94 -1.80 -6.81 -0.82
CA ALA A 94 -0.74 -6.79 -1.82
C ALA A 94 -1.03 -7.76 -2.99
N ALA A 95 -0.89 -7.30 -4.25
CA ALA A 95 -1.26 -8.09 -5.44
C ALA A 95 -0.40 -9.34 -5.64
N LEU A 96 0.90 -9.27 -5.31
CA LEU A 96 1.86 -10.37 -5.39
C LEU A 96 1.64 -11.49 -4.35
N GLY A 97 0.78 -11.27 -3.35
CA GLY A 97 0.35 -12.31 -2.41
C GLY A 97 1.44 -12.80 -1.44
N LEU A 98 1.15 -13.96 -0.83
CA LEU A 98 1.94 -14.51 0.27
C LEU A 98 3.30 -15.05 -0.18
N VAL A 99 3.39 -15.65 -1.37
CA VAL A 99 4.66 -16.16 -1.92
C VAL A 99 5.69 -15.04 -1.91
N TRP A 100 5.34 -13.88 -2.45
CA TRP A 100 6.21 -12.70 -2.43
C TRP A 100 6.43 -12.11 -1.03
N ALA A 101 5.48 -12.26 -0.10
CA ALA A 101 5.67 -11.80 1.28
C ALA A 101 6.85 -12.49 1.96
N ASN A 102 7.04 -13.77 1.69
CA ASN A 102 8.14 -14.55 2.26
C ASN A 102 9.50 -14.25 1.62
N GLN A 103 9.53 -13.47 0.54
CA GLN A 103 10.74 -13.17 -0.24
C GLN A 103 11.37 -11.81 0.09
N VAL A 104 10.68 -10.95 0.86
CA VAL A 104 11.14 -9.58 1.13
C VAL A 104 11.55 -9.42 2.59
N ASN A 105 12.54 -8.56 2.87
CA ASN A 105 13.03 -8.30 4.23
C ASN A 105 12.14 -7.33 5.02
N ALA A 106 11.42 -6.47 4.30
CA ALA A 106 10.48 -5.51 4.86
C ALA A 106 9.37 -5.22 3.86
N ARG A 107 8.18 -4.87 4.37
CA ARG A 107 7.04 -4.44 3.56
C ARG A 107 6.42 -3.20 4.17
N ILE A 108 6.28 -2.18 3.35
CA ILE A 108 5.73 -0.88 3.72
C ILE A 108 4.44 -0.65 2.92
N MET A 109 3.37 -0.27 3.61
CA MET A 109 2.11 0.13 3.03
C MET A 109 1.98 1.65 3.08
N LEU A 110 1.60 2.25 1.95
CA LEU A 110 1.31 3.68 1.85
C LEU A 110 -0.19 3.88 1.65
N THR A 111 -0.81 4.60 2.56
CA THR A 111 -2.26 4.79 2.61
C THR A 111 -2.59 6.26 2.45
N ARG A 112 -3.46 6.59 1.49
CA ARG A 112 -4.07 7.92 1.41
C ARG A 112 -5.06 8.06 2.57
N THR A 113 -4.94 9.13 3.35
CA THR A 113 -5.92 9.44 4.39
C THR A 113 -6.84 10.55 3.91
N ASN A 114 -8.05 10.62 4.47
CA ASN A 114 -8.98 11.74 4.22
C ASN A 114 -8.70 12.93 5.15
N ARG A 115 -7.59 12.91 5.90
CA ARG A 115 -7.20 14.01 6.78
C ARG A 115 -6.42 15.07 6.01
N ARG A 116 -6.66 16.32 6.34
CA ARG A 116 -6.03 17.49 5.74
C ARG A 116 -5.32 18.32 6.79
N ARG A 117 -4.22 18.96 6.41
CA ARG A 117 -3.51 19.94 7.24
C ARG A 117 -3.46 21.27 6.48
N MET A 118 -3.93 22.32 7.13
CA MET A 118 -3.73 23.69 6.67
C MET A 118 -2.25 24.05 6.86
N VAL A 119 -1.62 24.58 5.81
CA VAL A 119 -0.22 25.04 5.87
C VAL A 119 -0.20 26.45 6.45
N GLU A 120 0.45 26.62 7.61
CA GLU A 120 0.71 27.95 8.15
C GLU A 120 1.60 28.74 7.18
N GLY A 121 1.07 29.84 6.64
CA GLY A 121 1.71 30.66 5.61
C GLY A 121 0.84 30.88 4.37
N ALA A 122 -0.17 30.04 4.15
CA ALA A 122 -1.28 30.35 3.26
C ALA A 122 -2.21 31.33 3.99
N GLY A 123 -1.81 32.61 4.05
CA GLY A 123 -2.68 33.66 4.56
C GLY A 123 -4.01 33.65 3.81
N PRO A 124 -5.15 33.99 4.44
CA PRO A 124 -6.42 34.03 3.75
C PRO A 124 -6.30 35.02 2.60
N LYS A 125 -6.28 34.54 1.35
CA LYS A 125 -6.58 35.39 0.20
C LYS A 125 -7.97 35.94 0.46
N ARG A 126 -8.04 37.19 0.91
CA ARG A 126 -9.28 37.94 1.09
C ARG A 126 -10.08 37.81 -0.20
N GLN A 127 -11.06 36.91 -0.20
CA GLN A 127 -12.11 36.92 -1.20
C GLN A 127 -12.82 38.25 -1.02
N LYS A 128 -12.73 39.12 -2.03
CA LYS A 128 -13.45 40.39 -2.05
C LYS A 128 -14.93 40.03 -2.00
N VAL A 129 -15.53 40.16 -0.81
CA VAL A 129 -16.95 39.94 -0.58
C VAL A 129 -17.70 41.04 -1.33
N SER A 130 -18.21 40.73 -2.52
CA SER A 130 -19.38 41.44 -3.03
C SER A 130 -20.55 40.97 -2.16
N ALA A 131 -21.04 41.88 -1.33
CA ALA A 131 -22.18 41.66 -0.48
C ALA A 131 -23.41 41.40 -1.34
N GLU A 132 -23.95 40.19 -1.26
CA GLU A 132 -25.40 39.94 -1.23
C GLU A 132 -25.68 38.46 -0.97
N SER A 133 -26.64 38.22 -0.06
CA SER A 133 -27.35 36.97 0.20
C SER A 133 -26.71 35.97 1.18
N GLY A 134 -27.31 35.90 2.38
CA GLY A 134 -26.96 34.99 3.46
C GLY A 134 -27.13 33.51 3.09
N ARG A 135 -26.01 32.79 3.10
CA ARG A 135 -25.93 31.34 3.33
C ARG A 135 -24.80 31.10 4.32
N SER A 136 -25.07 30.27 5.33
CA SER A 136 -24.10 29.83 6.33
C SER A 136 -22.80 29.34 5.68
N PRO A 137 -21.61 29.59 6.26
CA PRO A 137 -20.36 29.17 5.66
C PRO A 137 -20.23 27.65 5.81
N ALA A 138 -20.69 26.90 4.80
CA ALA A 138 -20.15 25.57 4.57
C ALA A 138 -18.64 25.76 4.33
N ASN A 139 -17.81 25.09 5.14
CA ASN A 139 -16.35 25.11 5.04
C ASN A 139 -15.90 24.98 3.58
N VAL A 140 -15.61 26.11 2.94
CA VAL A 140 -14.98 26.15 1.63
C VAL A 140 -13.54 25.76 1.90
N ALA A 141 -13.23 24.48 1.79
CA ALA A 141 -11.87 23.97 1.91
C ALA A 141 -11.00 24.78 0.95
N SER A 142 -10.01 25.49 1.50
CA SER A 142 -9.01 26.17 0.68
C SER A 142 -8.28 25.14 -0.17
N ASP A 143 -8.04 25.47 -1.43
CA ASP A 143 -7.28 24.66 -2.39
C ASP A 143 -5.82 24.40 -1.92
N ASP A 144 -5.41 25.06 -0.83
CA ASP A 144 -4.13 24.95 -0.15
C ASP A 144 -4.06 23.83 0.91
N ASP A 145 -5.14 23.06 1.11
CA ASP A 145 -5.18 21.97 2.11
C ASP A 145 -4.37 20.74 1.65
N ILE A 146 -3.23 20.50 2.30
CA ILE A 146 -2.37 19.35 1.99
C ILE A 146 -2.95 18.06 2.60
N LEU A 147 -3.07 17.04 1.78
CA LEU A 147 -3.52 15.71 2.20
C LEU A 147 -2.44 14.99 3.01
N ILE A 148 -2.83 14.52 4.19
CA ILE A 148 -2.01 13.65 5.02
C ILE A 148 -2.10 12.23 4.47
N ARG A 149 -0.95 11.58 4.32
CA ARG A 149 -0.82 10.16 3.99
C ARG A 149 -0.23 9.42 5.18
N ARG A 150 -0.42 8.11 5.24
CA ARG A 150 0.16 7.25 6.26
C ARG A 150 1.10 6.25 5.64
N LEU A 151 2.26 6.07 6.27
CA LEU A 151 3.21 5.02 6.00
C LEU A 151 3.13 4.01 7.15
N SER A 152 2.94 2.74 6.83
CA SER A 152 2.83 1.66 7.80
C SER A 152 3.81 0.54 7.44
N VAL A 153 4.75 0.25 8.34
CA VAL A 153 5.63 -0.91 8.22
C VAL A 153 4.82 -2.14 8.64
N LEU A 154 4.43 -2.97 7.67
CA LEU A 154 3.64 -4.18 7.93
C LEU A 154 4.50 -5.22 8.64
N PHE A 155 5.70 -5.43 8.13
CA PHE A 155 6.73 -6.24 8.78
C PHE A 155 8.12 -5.78 8.34
N SER A 156 9.10 -6.09 9.17
CA SER A 156 10.51 -5.83 8.95
C SER A 156 11.32 -6.83 9.75
N SER A 157 12.41 -7.31 9.18
CA SER A 157 13.37 -8.20 9.87
C SER A 157 14.21 -7.49 10.94
N VAL A 158 14.20 -6.16 10.96
CA VAL A 158 15.09 -5.35 11.81
C VAL A 158 14.34 -4.34 12.69
N SER A 159 13.01 -4.26 12.60
CA SER A 159 12.22 -3.31 13.38
C SER A 159 10.81 -3.83 13.68
N PRO A 160 10.21 -3.44 14.82
CA PRO A 160 8.81 -3.73 15.07
C PRO A 160 7.89 -3.00 14.08
N PRO A 161 6.64 -3.47 13.90
CA PRO A 161 5.63 -2.73 13.16
C PRO A 161 5.47 -1.31 13.71
N SER A 162 5.44 -0.33 12.82
CA SER A 162 5.29 1.08 13.17
C SER A 162 4.57 1.82 12.05
N SER A 163 4.00 2.98 12.38
CA SER A 163 3.37 3.84 11.39
C SER A 163 3.67 5.30 11.66
N THR A 164 3.72 6.09 10.60
CA THR A 164 3.90 7.53 10.69
C THR A 164 3.08 8.23 9.60
N ASP A 165 2.69 9.47 9.89
CA ASP A 165 1.98 10.30 8.94
C ASP A 165 2.98 11.18 8.18
N PHE A 166 2.74 11.36 6.89
CA PHE A 166 3.57 12.20 6.03
C PHE A 166 2.72 13.02 5.06
N ILE A 167 3.32 14.08 4.55
CA ILE A 167 2.77 14.87 3.45
C ILE A 167 3.72 14.76 2.26
N VAL A 168 3.19 14.93 1.05
CA VAL A 168 4.00 15.01 -0.18
C VAL A 168 3.97 16.45 -0.62
N THR A 169 5.14 17.05 -0.76
CA THR A 169 5.29 18.43 -1.22
C THR A 169 5.64 18.45 -2.70
N GLN A 170 5.75 19.64 -3.31
CA GLN A 170 6.23 19.76 -4.69
C GLN A 170 7.65 19.22 -4.89
N ARG A 171 8.44 19.10 -3.81
CA ARG A 171 9.81 18.58 -3.85
C ARG A 171 9.90 17.07 -3.60
N GLY A 172 8.76 16.40 -3.43
CA GLY A 172 8.66 15.07 -2.82
C GLY A 172 8.06 15.13 -1.44
#